data_AF-A0A4W4FMA7-F1
#
_entry.id   AF-A0A4W4FMA7-F1
#
_cell.length_a   1.000
_cell.length_b   1.000
_cell.length_c   1.000
_cell.angle_alpha   90.00
_cell.angle_beta   90.00
_cell.angle_gamma   90.00
#
_symmetry.space_group_name_H-M   'P 1'
#
loop_
_entity.id
_entity.type
_entity.pdbx_description
1 polymer ?
#
loop_
_entity_poly.entity_id
_entity_poly.type
_entity_poly.pdbx_seq_one_letter_code
_entity_poly.pdbx_strand_id
1 'polypeptide(L)'
;MGHPPLEFSDCYTDSPDFRERLKCYEAELERTSKFLKDLIKDGNNVITAIRGYSLAVQKFSQTLQVFQFDFIGDTLTDDEINIAESFREFAGLLQEVEEDRMMLVQNACDLLIKPLEKFRKDQIGVTKERRKRFEKESEKYYSQLDKHLNLSSKKKESQLQEADDQLDKERQAFYESSVEYVYQIQQVQDRKKFDVVEPVLAFLQNILTLNNLTVEMTQDFLPYKQALQLSLQNTRNHFESTREEMEELMKRMKQPNVMVRHGQQLTIEGHLYIQEKWALGVTWVKYYCKYMKDCKLLVMLPTEQKPATKQVDQCPPRPLSGPVSPSLCVWTSVPLALCLDQCPPRPVPTVTLQATSEASRKQWIEAMDGKEPIYHSPIHKQAEMELNDTGFKFVRKCINVIEVKGQTQEGVYRTVGSNIQVQKLLNAFFDPKCPGDVDLNSSEWDIKTITSAMKFYLRSLSEPLMTYNLHSKLITSAKSENLDYRLGAVHSLVYKLPDQNREMLELLIKHLVSICSHSSENLMTASNMGVIFGPTLMRAPEETVAAMLDIKFQNIIVEILIEDYGKIFSGPPEESSAPPVPPPRVALRKRQPITISKRPPRLYPALQPPIFESK
;
A
#
# COMPACT_ATOMS: atom_id res chain seq x y z
N MET A 1 -38.66 -11.56 -50.37
CA MET A 1 -39.11 -11.34 -51.76
C MET A 1 -38.38 -10.11 -52.28
N GLY A 2 -37.62 -10.26 -53.37
CA GLY A 2 -36.88 -9.15 -53.98
C GLY A 2 -37.80 -8.29 -54.85
N HIS A 3 -37.51 -6.99 -54.94
CA HIS A 3 -38.16 -6.13 -55.93
C HIS A 3 -37.56 -6.41 -57.32
N PRO A 4 -38.38 -6.44 -58.38
CA PRO A 4 -37.87 -6.54 -59.74
C PRO A 4 -36.96 -5.34 -60.07
N PRO A 5 -35.90 -5.54 -60.87
CA PRO A 5 -34.94 -4.49 -61.19
C PRO A 5 -35.61 -3.31 -61.90
N LEU A 6 -35.06 -2.11 -61.71
CA LEU A 6 -35.43 -0.93 -62.49
C LEU A 6 -34.63 -0.92 -63.79
N GLU A 7 -35.27 -1.10 -64.93
CA GLU A 7 -34.61 -1.04 -66.23
C GLU A 7 -34.59 0.39 -66.78
N PHE A 8 -33.51 0.79 -67.43
CA PHE A 8 -33.45 2.12 -68.06
C PHE A 8 -34.46 2.28 -69.20
N SER A 9 -34.82 1.18 -69.87
CA SER A 9 -35.86 1.19 -70.92
C SER A 9 -37.22 1.65 -70.39
N ASP A 10 -37.52 1.34 -69.13
CA ASP A 10 -38.80 1.68 -68.49
C ASP A 10 -38.92 3.19 -68.22
N CYS A 11 -37.79 3.91 -68.17
CA CYS A 11 -37.78 5.37 -68.00
C CYS A 11 -38.43 6.09 -69.19
N TYR A 12 -38.36 5.50 -70.39
CA TYR A 12 -38.92 6.08 -71.61
C TYR A 12 -40.42 5.79 -71.76
N THR A 13 -40.86 4.62 -71.30
CA THR A 13 -42.28 4.21 -71.37
C THR A 13 -43.10 4.81 -70.24
N ASP A 14 -42.47 5.11 -69.10
CA ASP A 14 -43.08 5.63 -67.89
C ASP A 14 -44.37 4.90 -67.47
N SER A 15 -44.33 3.56 -67.54
CA SER A 15 -45.51 2.74 -67.28
C SER A 15 -45.98 2.83 -65.82
N PRO A 16 -47.27 2.60 -65.55
CA PRO A 16 -47.78 2.50 -64.18
C PRO A 16 -47.01 1.46 -63.34
N ASP A 17 -46.63 0.33 -63.95
CA ASP A 17 -45.85 -0.72 -63.29
C ASP A 17 -44.44 -0.24 -62.92
N PHE A 18 -43.80 0.56 -63.78
CA PHE A 18 -42.50 1.18 -63.48
C PHE A 18 -42.62 2.16 -62.31
N ARG A 19 -43.65 3.00 -62.30
CA ARG A 19 -43.93 3.93 -61.19
C ARG A 19 -44.21 3.21 -59.88
N GLU A 20 -44.89 2.06 -59.91
CA GLU A 20 -45.10 1.22 -58.74
C GLU A 20 -43.78 0.60 -58.23
N ARG A 21 -42.93 0.09 -59.13
CA ARG A 21 -41.58 -0.36 -58.77
C ARG A 21 -40.76 0.75 -58.12
N LEU A 22 -40.74 1.95 -58.71
CA LEU A 22 -40.06 3.11 -58.13
C LEU A 22 -40.52 3.38 -56.69
N LYS A 23 -41.84 3.39 -56.44
CA LYS A 23 -42.39 3.56 -55.09
C LYS A 23 -41.90 2.49 -54.11
N CYS A 24 -41.75 1.24 -54.55
CA CYS A 24 -41.18 0.19 -53.71
C CYS A 24 -39.73 0.50 -53.31
N TYR A 25 -38.89 0.93 -54.26
CA TYR A 25 -37.50 1.31 -53.99
C TYR A 25 -37.41 2.54 -53.08
N GLU A 26 -38.27 3.55 -53.27
CA GLU A 26 -38.37 4.71 -52.39
C GLU A 26 -38.72 4.32 -50.95
N ALA A 27 -39.70 3.43 -50.78
CA ALA A 27 -40.09 2.93 -49.46
C ALA A 27 -38.97 2.11 -48.80
N GLU A 28 -38.16 1.38 -49.56
CA GLU A 28 -36.96 0.71 -49.06
C GLU A 28 -35.87 1.72 -48.63
N LEU A 29 -35.62 2.75 -49.45
CA LEU A 29 -34.65 3.79 -49.11
C LEU A 29 -35.01 4.56 -47.84
N GLU A 30 -36.29 4.90 -47.63
CA GLU A 30 -36.72 5.54 -46.38
C GLU A 30 -36.58 4.62 -45.17
N ARG A 31 -36.88 3.33 -45.31
CA ARG A 31 -36.63 2.34 -44.24
C ARG A 31 -35.14 2.24 -43.91
N THR A 32 -34.28 2.17 -44.92
CA THR A 32 -32.84 2.13 -44.75
C THR A 32 -32.31 3.41 -44.11
N SER A 33 -32.79 4.59 -44.54
CA SER A 33 -32.45 5.88 -43.94
C SER A 33 -32.81 5.96 -42.45
N LYS A 34 -34.00 5.45 -42.08
CA LYS A 34 -34.45 5.38 -40.69
C LYS A 34 -33.58 4.42 -39.88
N PHE A 35 -33.34 3.21 -40.39
CA PHE A 35 -32.47 2.23 -39.75
C PHE A 35 -31.07 2.79 -39.50
N LEU A 36 -30.45 3.44 -40.49
CA LEU A 36 -29.12 4.04 -40.33
C LEU A 36 -29.11 5.15 -39.28
N LYS A 37 -30.17 5.96 -39.21
CA LYS A 37 -30.29 7.00 -38.18
C LYS A 37 -30.33 6.39 -36.77
N ASP A 38 -31.08 5.31 -36.60
CA ASP A 38 -31.18 4.61 -35.32
C ASP A 38 -29.84 3.90 -34.99
N LEU A 39 -29.20 3.26 -35.97
CA LEU A 39 -27.87 2.65 -35.82
C LEU A 39 -26.79 3.65 -35.40
N ILE A 40 -26.76 4.83 -36.03
CA ILE A 40 -25.84 5.92 -35.67
C ILE A 40 -26.10 6.39 -34.24
N LYS A 41 -27.37 6.53 -33.85
CA LYS A 41 -27.75 6.94 -32.49
C LYS A 41 -27.29 5.91 -31.47
N ASP A 42 -27.56 4.63 -31.71
CA ASP A 42 -27.20 3.56 -30.78
C ASP A 42 -25.68 3.35 -30.72
N GLY A 43 -24.97 3.46 -31.85
CA GLY A 43 -23.51 3.48 -31.89
C GLY A 43 -22.91 4.62 -31.06
N ASN A 44 -23.46 5.83 -31.15
CA ASN A 44 -23.04 6.95 -30.31
C ASN A 44 -23.32 6.70 -28.82
N ASN A 45 -24.44 6.07 -28.48
CA ASN A 45 -24.75 5.70 -27.09
C ASN A 45 -23.72 4.72 -26.54
N VAL A 46 -23.32 3.71 -27.32
CA VAL A 46 -22.27 2.75 -26.94
C VAL A 46 -20.93 3.47 -26.74
N ILE A 47 -20.50 4.30 -27.69
CA ILE A 47 -19.25 5.06 -27.58
C ILE A 47 -19.26 5.96 -26.33
N THR A 48 -20.38 6.63 -26.07
CA THR A 48 -20.55 7.50 -24.90
C THR A 48 -20.48 6.71 -23.59
N ALA A 49 -21.11 5.54 -23.53
CA ALA A 49 -21.04 4.66 -22.36
C ALA A 49 -19.61 4.19 -22.08
N ILE A 50 -18.86 3.79 -23.11
CA ILE A 50 -17.46 3.38 -22.96
C ILE A 50 -16.59 4.56 -22.48
N ARG A 51 -16.81 5.77 -23.01
CA ARG A 51 -16.16 7.00 -22.52
C ARG A 51 -16.47 7.26 -21.05
N GLY A 52 -17.74 7.17 -20.66
CA GLY A 52 -18.17 7.37 -19.27
C GLY A 52 -17.54 6.37 -18.31
N TYR A 53 -17.48 5.09 -18.70
CA TYR A 53 -16.79 4.05 -17.95
C TYR A 53 -15.30 4.36 -17.76
N SER A 54 -14.62 4.73 -18.84
CA SER A 54 -13.17 4.97 -18.81
C SER A 54 -12.81 6.18 -17.95
N LEU A 55 -13.60 7.26 -18.03
CA LEU A 55 -13.44 8.43 -17.15
C LEU A 55 -13.64 8.07 -15.67
N ALA A 56 -14.61 7.19 -15.36
CA ALA A 56 -14.84 6.74 -13.99
C ALA A 56 -13.65 5.92 -13.47
N VAL A 57 -13.09 5.03 -14.28
CA VAL A 57 -11.90 4.25 -13.92
C VAL A 57 -10.67 5.14 -13.74
N GLN A 58 -10.43 6.12 -14.62
CA GLN A 58 -9.34 7.08 -14.48
C GLN A 58 -9.44 7.87 -13.17
N LYS A 59 -10.64 8.34 -12.82
CA LYS A 59 -10.87 9.05 -11.55
C LYS A 59 -10.62 8.16 -10.33
N PHE A 60 -11.04 6.89 -10.40
CA PHE A 60 -10.75 5.92 -9.34
C PHE A 60 -9.25 5.69 -9.19
N SER A 61 -8.53 5.50 -10.31
CA SER A 61 -7.08 5.37 -10.32
C SER A 61 -6.37 6.57 -9.67
N GLN A 62 -6.77 7.81 -9.96
CA GLN A 62 -6.21 9.00 -9.32
C GLN A 62 -6.38 8.98 -7.79
N THR A 63 -7.51 8.47 -7.31
CA THR A 63 -7.76 8.30 -5.86
C THR A 63 -6.78 7.30 -5.24
N LEU A 64 -6.51 6.18 -5.92
CA LEU A 64 -5.52 5.20 -5.44
C LEU A 64 -4.10 5.77 -5.46
N GLN A 65 -3.76 6.60 -6.45
CA GLN A 65 -2.41 7.13 -6.64
C GLN A 65 -1.95 8.05 -5.50
N VAL A 66 -2.89 8.78 -4.89
CA VAL A 66 -2.60 9.72 -3.80
C VAL A 66 -2.65 9.09 -2.41
N PHE A 67 -2.98 7.80 -2.30
CA PHE A 67 -3.09 7.14 -1.01
C PHE A 67 -1.74 7.00 -0.31
N GLN A 68 -1.73 7.35 0.97
CA GLN A 68 -0.60 7.21 1.90
C GLN A 68 -1.17 7.02 3.31
N PHE A 69 -0.49 6.22 4.13
CA PHE A 69 -0.78 6.14 5.57
C PHE A 69 -0.28 7.37 6.31
N ASP A 70 -1.06 7.87 7.27
CA ASP A 70 -0.64 8.88 8.23
C ASP A 70 0.38 8.28 9.21
N PHE A 71 1.42 9.05 9.58
CA PHE A 71 2.47 8.58 10.47
C PHE A 71 1.98 8.50 11.93
N ILE A 72 2.08 7.32 12.55
CA ILE A 72 1.91 7.14 14.00
C ILE A 72 3.26 6.70 14.58
N GLY A 73 3.90 7.57 15.36
CA GLY A 73 5.30 7.43 15.79
C GLY A 73 6.24 8.31 14.95
N ASP A 74 7.50 7.89 14.80
CA ASP A 74 8.53 8.72 14.14
C ASP A 74 8.78 8.37 12.65
N THR A 75 8.43 7.15 12.18
CA THR A 75 8.61 6.68 10.79
C THR A 75 7.57 5.63 10.38
N LEU A 76 7.30 5.49 9.06
CA LEU A 76 6.47 4.39 8.51
C LEU A 76 7.20 3.05 8.58
N THR A 77 6.43 1.97 8.60
CA THR A 77 6.92 0.60 8.42
C THR A 77 7.04 0.22 6.94
N ASP A 78 7.90 -0.75 6.65
CA ASP A 78 8.06 -1.30 5.30
C ASP A 78 6.73 -1.84 4.74
N ASP A 79 5.88 -2.42 5.60
CA ASP A 79 4.53 -2.86 5.22
C ASP A 79 3.62 -1.69 4.82
N GLU A 80 3.60 -0.59 5.58
CA GLU A 80 2.82 0.61 5.23
C GLU A 80 3.30 1.24 3.93
N ILE A 81 4.62 1.27 3.71
CA ILE A 81 5.23 1.76 2.46
C ILE A 81 4.84 0.85 1.30
N ASN A 82 5.01 -0.47 1.44
CA ASN A 82 4.68 -1.47 0.42
C ASN A 82 3.19 -1.48 0.08
N ILE A 83 2.31 -1.32 1.08
CA ILE A 83 0.86 -1.23 0.85
C ILE A 83 0.56 0.06 0.08
N ALA A 84 1.06 1.22 0.51
CA ALA A 84 0.85 2.48 -0.23
C ALA A 84 1.40 2.40 -1.67
N GLU A 85 2.55 1.77 -1.87
CA GLU A 85 3.09 1.48 -3.20
C GLU A 85 2.18 0.57 -4.02
N SER A 86 1.55 -0.43 -3.41
CA SER A 86 0.62 -1.32 -4.12
C SER A 86 -0.58 -0.59 -4.70
N PHE A 87 -1.11 0.42 -3.99
CA PHE A 87 -2.17 1.29 -4.50
C PHE A 87 -1.71 2.11 -5.72
N ARG A 88 -0.46 2.58 -5.74
CA ARG A 88 0.12 3.27 -6.90
C ARG A 88 0.31 2.35 -8.09
N GLU A 89 0.74 1.10 -7.87
CA GLU A 89 0.85 0.11 -8.94
C GLU A 89 -0.52 -0.26 -9.54
N PHE A 90 -1.56 -0.38 -8.70
CA PHE A 90 -2.94 -0.55 -9.18
C PHE A 90 -3.40 0.65 -10.01
N ALA A 91 -3.10 1.87 -9.55
CA ALA A 91 -3.43 3.10 -10.26
C ALA A 91 -2.77 3.14 -11.65
N GLY A 92 -1.48 2.78 -11.71
CA GLY A 92 -0.72 2.74 -12.96
C GLY A 92 -1.28 1.73 -13.96
N LEU A 93 -1.59 0.50 -13.53
CA LEU A 93 -2.21 -0.50 -14.39
C LEU A 93 -3.56 -0.01 -14.96
N LEU A 94 -4.41 0.57 -14.11
CA LEU A 94 -5.69 1.12 -14.55
C LEU A 94 -5.51 2.26 -15.57
N GLN A 95 -4.54 3.16 -15.35
CA GLN A 95 -4.24 4.25 -16.28
C GLN A 95 -3.82 3.72 -17.65
N GLU A 96 -2.90 2.75 -17.70
CA GLU A 96 -2.46 2.13 -18.97
C GLU A 96 -3.62 1.49 -19.73
N VAL A 97 -4.51 0.73 -19.05
CA VAL A 97 -5.69 0.12 -19.70
C VAL A 97 -6.60 1.21 -20.29
N GLU A 98 -6.85 2.27 -19.54
CA GLU A 98 -7.77 3.33 -19.98
C GLU A 98 -7.18 4.22 -21.09
N GLU A 99 -5.87 4.46 -21.10
CA GLU A 99 -5.20 5.21 -22.17
C GLU A 99 -5.35 4.50 -23.52
N ASP A 100 -5.00 3.22 -23.58
CA ASP A 100 -5.15 2.39 -24.78
C ASP A 100 -6.63 2.27 -25.20
N ARG A 101 -7.55 2.12 -24.24
CA ARG A 101 -8.99 2.09 -24.52
C ARG A 101 -9.50 3.39 -25.10
N MET A 102 -9.11 4.53 -24.54
CA MET A 102 -9.53 5.85 -25.03
C MET A 102 -9.04 6.11 -26.44
N MET A 103 -7.83 5.66 -26.80
CA MET A 103 -7.32 5.74 -28.16
C MET A 103 -8.21 4.96 -29.15
N LEU A 104 -8.58 3.73 -28.80
CA LEU A 104 -9.44 2.88 -29.64
C LEU A 104 -10.88 3.41 -29.73
N VAL A 105 -11.43 3.95 -28.65
CA VAL A 105 -12.77 4.56 -28.62
C VAL A 105 -12.81 5.85 -29.43
N GLN A 106 -11.74 6.64 -29.43
CA GLN A 106 -11.65 7.83 -30.27
C GLN A 106 -11.71 7.45 -31.77
N ASN A 107 -11.04 6.37 -32.15
CA ASN A 107 -11.11 5.82 -33.51
C ASN A 107 -12.50 5.27 -33.86
N ALA A 108 -13.28 4.79 -32.88
CA ALA A 108 -14.59 4.21 -33.14
C ALA A 108 -15.61 5.19 -33.75
N CYS A 109 -15.56 6.47 -33.39
CA CYS A 109 -16.37 7.51 -34.04
C CYS A 109 -16.05 7.61 -35.54
N ASP A 110 -14.77 7.50 -35.89
CA ASP A 110 -14.28 7.67 -37.25
C ASP A 110 -14.50 6.43 -38.11
N LEU A 111 -14.55 5.25 -37.48
CA LEU A 111 -14.81 3.98 -38.14
C LEU A 111 -16.32 3.72 -38.36
N LEU A 112 -17.19 4.14 -37.45
CA LEU A 112 -18.63 3.85 -37.53
C LEU A 112 -19.48 5.07 -37.89
N ILE A 113 -19.38 6.14 -37.09
CA ILE A 113 -20.35 7.23 -37.13
C ILE A 113 -20.16 8.07 -38.40
N LYS A 114 -18.94 8.56 -38.64
CA LYS A 114 -18.64 9.41 -39.80
C LYS A 114 -18.98 8.73 -41.14
N PRO A 115 -18.61 7.45 -41.40
CA PRO A 115 -18.94 6.79 -42.66
C PRO A 115 -20.44 6.61 -42.87
N LEU A 116 -21.18 6.21 -41.83
CA LEU A 116 -22.63 6.03 -41.93
C LEU A 116 -23.38 7.35 -42.13
N GLU A 117 -22.95 8.42 -41.45
CA GLU A 117 -23.47 9.78 -41.68
C GLU A 117 -23.20 10.26 -43.09
N LYS A 118 -21.98 10.03 -43.59
CA LYS A 118 -21.58 10.35 -44.95
C LYS A 118 -22.43 9.61 -45.98
N PHE A 119 -22.64 8.29 -45.81
CA PHE A 119 -23.51 7.52 -46.69
C PHE A 119 -24.94 8.06 -46.68
N ARG A 120 -25.51 8.32 -45.50
CA ARG A 120 -26.88 8.84 -45.37
C ARG A 120 -27.04 10.22 -46.01
N LYS A 121 -26.04 11.09 -45.90
CA LYS A 121 -26.08 12.45 -46.47
C LYS A 121 -25.81 12.44 -47.98
N ASP A 122 -24.71 11.82 -48.38
CA ASP A 122 -24.17 11.95 -49.75
C ASP A 122 -24.80 10.96 -50.72
N GLN A 123 -25.32 9.83 -50.23
CA GLN A 123 -25.98 8.83 -51.08
C GLN A 123 -27.50 9.01 -51.00
N ILE A 124 -28.10 8.81 -49.83
CA ILE A 124 -29.57 8.89 -49.67
C ILE A 124 -30.07 10.33 -49.84
N GLY A 125 -29.38 11.32 -49.28
CA GLY A 125 -29.76 12.73 -49.41
C GLY A 125 -29.77 13.21 -50.86
N VAL A 126 -28.74 12.85 -51.64
CA VAL A 126 -28.66 13.18 -53.07
C VAL A 126 -29.79 12.50 -53.87
N THR A 127 -30.16 11.25 -53.53
CA THR A 127 -31.31 10.56 -54.16
C THR A 127 -32.62 11.31 -53.95
N LYS A 128 -32.84 11.92 -52.78
CA LYS A 128 -34.03 12.74 -52.51
C LYS A 128 -34.09 14.00 -53.39
N GLU A 129 -32.95 14.62 -53.66
CA GLU A 129 -32.90 15.77 -54.57
C GLU A 129 -33.11 15.36 -56.04
N ARG A 130 -32.54 14.22 -56.46
CA ARG A 130 -32.81 13.61 -57.79
C ARG A 130 -34.30 13.29 -57.97
N ARG A 131 -34.95 12.75 -56.95
CA ARG A 131 -36.40 12.49 -56.94
C ARG A 131 -37.21 13.76 -57.17
N LYS A 132 -36.93 14.85 -56.44
CA LYS A 132 -37.63 16.13 -56.62
C LYS A 132 -37.46 16.68 -58.02
N ARG A 133 -36.26 16.56 -58.60
CA ARG A 133 -35.99 16.95 -59.99
C ARG A 133 -36.85 16.13 -60.96
N PHE A 134 -36.87 14.81 -60.80
CA PHE A 134 -37.69 13.91 -61.60
C PHE A 134 -39.19 14.22 -61.51
N GLU A 135 -39.73 14.43 -60.30
CA GLU A 135 -41.14 14.80 -60.10
C GLU A 135 -41.46 16.14 -60.79
N LYS A 136 -40.58 17.14 -60.67
CA LYS A 136 -40.75 18.45 -61.30
C LYS A 136 -40.72 18.39 -62.83
N GLU A 137 -39.75 17.69 -63.43
CA GLU A 137 -39.68 17.55 -64.88
C GLU A 137 -40.84 16.67 -65.41
N SER A 138 -41.29 15.69 -64.64
CA SER A 138 -42.50 14.91 -64.92
C SER A 138 -43.75 15.80 -65.00
N GLU A 139 -43.96 16.68 -64.02
CA GLU A 139 -45.10 17.62 -64.01
C GLU A 139 -45.07 18.58 -65.21
N LYS A 140 -43.89 19.12 -65.55
CA LYS A 140 -43.73 20.01 -66.71
C LYS A 140 -44.06 19.30 -68.02
N TYR A 141 -43.51 18.09 -68.22
CA TYR A 141 -43.74 17.32 -69.43
C TYR A 141 -45.22 17.01 -69.62
N TYR A 142 -45.90 16.45 -68.61
CA TYR A 142 -47.33 16.14 -68.74
C TYR A 142 -48.21 17.39 -68.86
N SER A 143 -47.85 18.50 -68.21
CA SER A 143 -48.56 19.77 -68.38
C SER A 143 -48.39 20.33 -69.80
N GLN A 144 -47.21 20.19 -70.40
CA GLN A 144 -46.95 20.63 -71.76
C GLN A 144 -47.62 19.70 -72.78
N LEU A 145 -47.67 18.39 -72.50
CA LEU A 145 -48.38 17.41 -73.31
C LEU A 145 -49.88 17.69 -73.35
N ASP A 146 -50.51 17.99 -72.22
CA ASP A 146 -51.93 18.34 -72.18
C ASP A 146 -52.23 19.62 -72.98
N LYS A 147 -51.38 20.65 -72.86
CA LYS A 147 -51.49 21.87 -73.70
C LYS A 147 -51.36 21.55 -75.18
N HIS A 148 -50.44 20.66 -75.54
CA HIS A 148 -50.19 20.24 -76.91
C HIS A 148 -51.40 19.49 -77.50
N LEU A 149 -51.95 18.53 -76.76
CA LEU A 149 -53.14 17.77 -77.16
C LEU A 149 -54.39 18.65 -77.33
N ASN A 150 -54.46 19.77 -76.62
CA ASN A 150 -55.56 20.74 -76.71
C ASN A 150 -55.35 21.81 -77.81
N LEU A 151 -54.28 21.73 -78.61
CA LEU A 151 -54.07 22.66 -79.73
C LEU A 151 -55.10 22.44 -80.84
N SER A 152 -55.66 23.55 -81.35
CA SER A 152 -56.54 23.48 -82.52
C SER A 152 -55.74 23.16 -83.78
N SER A 153 -56.23 22.19 -84.56
CA SER A 153 -55.71 21.86 -85.90
C SER A 153 -55.83 23.01 -86.92
N LYS A 154 -56.51 24.11 -86.58
CA LYS A 154 -56.62 25.33 -87.40
C LYS A 154 -55.48 26.33 -87.18
N LYS A 155 -54.54 26.05 -86.28
CA LYS A 155 -53.34 26.87 -86.04
C LYS A 155 -52.44 26.88 -87.28
N LYS A 156 -51.61 27.93 -87.42
CA LYS A 156 -50.61 27.99 -88.50
C LYS A 156 -49.56 26.90 -88.29
N GLU A 157 -49.07 26.30 -89.37
CA GLU A 157 -48.02 25.26 -89.36
C GLU A 157 -46.82 25.65 -88.48
N SER A 158 -46.36 26.91 -88.58
CA SER A 158 -45.23 27.39 -87.77
C SER A 158 -45.49 27.35 -86.26
N GLN A 159 -46.74 27.53 -85.83
CA GLN A 159 -47.13 27.46 -84.41
C GLN A 159 -47.31 26.02 -83.92
N LEU A 160 -47.63 25.09 -84.82
CA LEU A 160 -47.68 23.66 -84.51
C LEU A 160 -46.25 23.13 -84.34
N GLN A 161 -45.35 23.47 -85.27
CA GLN A 161 -43.93 23.10 -85.17
C GLN A 161 -43.27 23.64 -83.89
N GLU A 162 -43.53 24.90 -83.52
CA GLU A 162 -43.00 25.47 -82.26
C GLU A 162 -43.53 24.73 -81.02
N ALA A 163 -44.78 24.25 -81.06
CA ALA A 163 -45.35 23.47 -79.98
C ALA A 163 -44.77 22.05 -79.92
N ASP A 164 -44.49 21.43 -81.06
CA ASP A 164 -43.79 20.13 -81.16
C ASP A 164 -42.37 20.23 -80.59
N ASP A 165 -41.59 21.23 -81.03
CA ASP A 165 -40.21 21.45 -80.55
C ASP A 165 -40.17 21.69 -79.04
N GLN A 166 -41.15 22.44 -78.51
CA GLN A 166 -41.27 22.70 -77.08
C GLN A 166 -41.67 21.45 -76.29
N LEU A 167 -42.57 20.60 -76.84
CA LEU A 167 -42.94 19.33 -76.21
C LEU A 167 -41.75 18.36 -76.19
N ASP A 168 -41.01 18.26 -77.30
CA ASP A 168 -39.85 17.40 -77.44
C ASP A 168 -38.73 17.79 -76.47
N LYS A 169 -38.52 19.09 -76.26
CA LYS A 169 -37.58 19.61 -75.26
C LYS A 169 -37.95 19.20 -73.83
N GLU A 170 -39.22 19.35 -73.44
CA GLU A 170 -39.66 18.93 -72.10
C GLU A 170 -39.64 17.40 -71.95
N ARG A 171 -39.95 16.64 -73.02
CA ARG A 171 -39.83 15.17 -73.06
C ARG A 171 -38.40 14.72 -72.82
N GLN A 172 -37.43 15.36 -73.47
CA GLN A 172 -36.01 15.04 -73.29
C GLN A 172 -35.55 15.32 -71.85
N ALA A 173 -35.92 16.47 -71.28
CA ALA A 173 -35.59 16.81 -69.89
C ALA A 173 -36.20 15.82 -68.88
N PHE A 174 -37.45 15.38 -69.12
CA PHE A 174 -38.09 14.33 -68.35
C PHE A 174 -37.30 13.02 -68.40
N TYR A 175 -36.97 12.51 -69.60
CA TYR A 175 -36.23 11.26 -69.75
C TYR A 175 -34.84 11.32 -69.12
N GLU A 176 -34.10 12.41 -69.30
CA GLU A 176 -32.81 12.61 -68.66
C GLU A 176 -32.94 12.52 -67.14
N SER A 177 -33.90 13.24 -66.55
CA SER A 177 -34.13 13.22 -65.11
C SER A 177 -34.57 11.84 -64.58
N SER A 178 -35.34 11.09 -65.37
CA SER A 178 -35.82 9.74 -65.05
C SER A 178 -34.67 8.74 -65.00
N VAL A 179 -33.82 8.72 -66.04
CA VAL A 179 -32.63 7.85 -66.11
C VAL A 179 -31.63 8.20 -65.01
N GLU A 180 -31.35 9.49 -64.78
CA GLU A 180 -30.47 9.94 -63.68
C GLU A 180 -30.99 9.49 -62.31
N TYR A 181 -32.31 9.54 -62.10
CA TYR A 181 -32.93 9.12 -60.85
C TYR A 181 -32.82 7.61 -60.65
N VAL A 182 -33.16 6.81 -61.66
CA VAL A 182 -33.03 5.35 -61.61
C VAL A 182 -31.58 4.92 -61.39
N TYR A 183 -30.62 5.55 -62.09
CA TYR A 183 -29.19 5.30 -61.88
C TYR A 183 -28.78 5.56 -60.43
N GLN A 184 -29.23 6.68 -59.85
CA GLN A 184 -28.91 7.00 -58.46
C GLN A 184 -29.51 5.98 -57.49
N ILE A 185 -30.75 5.53 -57.70
CA ILE A 185 -31.36 4.48 -56.87
C ILE A 185 -30.53 3.20 -56.92
N GLN A 186 -30.18 2.72 -58.12
CA GLN A 186 -29.35 1.52 -58.29
C GLN A 186 -27.98 1.67 -57.60
N GLN A 187 -27.33 2.83 -57.77
CA GLN A 187 -26.06 3.12 -57.12
C GLN A 187 -26.17 2.99 -55.59
N VAL A 188 -27.22 3.53 -54.97
CA VAL A 188 -27.43 3.40 -53.51
C VAL A 188 -27.66 1.93 -53.11
N GLN A 189 -28.39 1.15 -53.91
CA GLN A 189 -28.66 -0.28 -53.64
C GLN A 189 -27.39 -1.13 -53.64
N ASP A 190 -26.42 -0.81 -54.49
CA ASP A 190 -25.15 -1.53 -54.54
C ASP A 190 -24.18 -1.00 -53.48
N ARG A 191 -24.07 0.32 -53.33
CA ARG A 191 -23.17 0.93 -52.35
C ARG A 191 -23.51 0.55 -50.91
N LYS A 192 -24.80 0.45 -50.55
CA LYS A 192 -25.19 0.06 -49.17
C LYS A 192 -24.64 -1.31 -48.74
N LYS A 193 -24.31 -2.19 -49.69
CA LYS A 193 -23.80 -3.54 -49.39
C LYS A 193 -22.41 -3.49 -48.75
N PHE A 194 -21.61 -2.46 -49.04
CA PHE A 194 -20.25 -2.29 -48.50
C PHE A 194 -20.12 -1.02 -47.65
N ASP A 195 -20.62 0.14 -48.11
CA ASP A 195 -20.50 1.42 -47.40
C ASP A 195 -21.24 1.45 -46.04
N VAL A 196 -22.15 0.50 -45.79
CA VAL A 196 -22.82 0.33 -44.48
C VAL A 196 -22.21 -0.81 -43.67
N VAL A 197 -21.83 -1.91 -44.33
CA VAL A 197 -21.37 -3.14 -43.64
C VAL A 197 -19.92 -3.01 -43.15
N GLU A 198 -19.03 -2.41 -43.95
CA GLU A 198 -17.63 -2.23 -43.59
C GLU A 198 -17.44 -1.38 -42.32
N PRO A 199 -18.12 -0.23 -42.14
CA PRO A 199 -18.07 0.53 -40.88
C PRO A 199 -18.48 -0.29 -39.65
N VAL A 200 -19.53 -1.11 -39.79
CA VAL A 200 -20.03 -1.96 -38.69
C VAL A 200 -19.02 -3.06 -38.36
N LEU A 201 -18.43 -3.69 -39.38
CA LEU A 201 -17.40 -4.70 -39.20
C LEU A 201 -16.16 -4.12 -38.52
N ALA A 202 -15.67 -2.97 -38.98
CA ALA A 202 -14.52 -2.29 -38.41
C ALA A 202 -14.77 -1.91 -36.94
N PHE A 203 -15.98 -1.42 -36.62
CA PHE A 203 -16.37 -1.14 -35.25
C PHE A 203 -16.39 -2.40 -34.38
N LEU A 204 -16.95 -3.51 -34.88
CA LEU A 204 -16.98 -4.77 -34.15
C LEU A 204 -15.55 -5.29 -33.87
N GLN A 205 -14.66 -5.24 -34.86
CA GLN A 205 -13.25 -5.61 -34.70
C GLN A 205 -12.56 -4.75 -33.65
N ASN A 206 -12.84 -3.45 -33.62
CA ASN A 206 -12.31 -2.53 -32.61
C ASN A 206 -12.77 -2.92 -31.18
N ILE A 207 -14.06 -3.23 -31.01
CA ILE A 207 -14.59 -3.71 -29.72
C ILE A 207 -13.96 -5.05 -29.29
N LEU A 208 -13.74 -5.98 -30.22
CA LEU A 208 -13.08 -7.25 -29.89
C LEU A 208 -11.60 -7.05 -29.52
N THR A 209 -10.91 -6.12 -30.18
CA THR A 209 -9.52 -5.76 -29.89
C THR A 209 -9.40 -5.20 -28.46
N LEU A 210 -10.35 -4.38 -28.02
CA LEU A 210 -10.42 -3.87 -26.65
C LEU A 210 -10.51 -4.98 -25.60
N ASN A 211 -11.27 -6.05 -25.88
CA ASN A 211 -11.40 -7.17 -24.96
C ASN A 211 -10.08 -7.96 -24.86
N ASN A 212 -9.42 -8.22 -25.99
CA ASN A 212 -8.13 -8.92 -26.02
C ASN A 212 -7.05 -8.14 -25.26
N LEU A 213 -7.00 -6.82 -25.44
CA LEU A 213 -6.09 -5.94 -24.69
C LEU A 213 -6.22 -6.13 -23.17
N THR A 214 -7.46 -6.22 -22.67
CA THR A 214 -7.72 -6.40 -21.24
C THR A 214 -7.22 -7.76 -20.74
N VAL A 215 -7.33 -8.81 -21.56
CA VAL A 215 -6.82 -10.15 -21.24
C VAL A 215 -5.29 -10.14 -21.12
N GLU A 216 -4.60 -9.53 -22.08
CA GLU A 216 -3.13 -9.43 -22.06
C GLU A 216 -2.64 -8.62 -20.85
N MET A 217 -3.26 -7.47 -20.57
CA MET A 217 -2.95 -6.64 -19.39
C MET A 217 -3.15 -7.42 -18.07
N THR A 218 -4.15 -8.29 -18.02
CA THR A 218 -4.38 -9.16 -16.85
C THR A 218 -3.28 -10.20 -16.68
N GLN A 219 -2.76 -10.75 -17.79
CA GLN A 219 -1.65 -11.70 -17.75
C GLN A 219 -0.36 -11.02 -17.28
N ASP A 220 -0.07 -9.81 -17.78
CA ASP A 220 1.10 -9.00 -17.39
C ASP A 220 1.10 -8.65 -15.88
N PHE A 221 -0.09 -8.52 -15.28
CA PHE A 221 -0.25 -8.22 -13.86
C PHE A 221 -0.17 -9.45 -12.93
N LEU A 222 -0.33 -10.66 -13.47
CA LEU A 222 -0.48 -11.88 -12.65
C LEU A 222 0.70 -12.17 -11.70
N PRO A 223 1.99 -12.00 -12.10
CA PRO A 223 3.11 -12.24 -11.19
C PRO A 223 3.13 -11.27 -10.01
N TYR A 224 2.84 -9.99 -10.27
CA TYR A 224 2.75 -8.96 -9.23
C TYR A 224 1.63 -9.28 -8.23
N LYS A 225 0.46 -9.70 -8.73
CA LYS A 225 -0.66 -10.12 -7.89
C LYS A 225 -0.27 -11.26 -6.94
N GLN A 226 0.41 -12.30 -7.44
CA GLN A 226 0.83 -13.44 -6.63
C GLN A 226 1.81 -13.04 -5.52
N ALA A 227 2.79 -12.20 -5.84
CA ALA A 227 3.75 -11.67 -4.87
C ALA A 227 3.07 -10.81 -3.78
N LEU A 228 2.13 -9.93 -4.19
CA LEU A 228 1.35 -9.12 -3.25
C LEU A 228 0.47 -9.97 -2.32
N GLN A 229 -0.15 -11.02 -2.84
CA GLN A 229 -0.98 -11.93 -2.03
C GLN A 229 -0.16 -12.63 -0.94
N LEU A 230 1.07 -13.06 -1.27
CA LEU A 230 1.99 -13.65 -0.29
C LEU A 230 2.40 -12.62 0.78
N SER A 231 2.76 -11.40 0.37
CA SER A 231 3.12 -10.31 1.29
C SER A 231 1.99 -10.01 2.27
N LEU A 232 0.76 -9.85 1.78
CA LEU A 232 -0.41 -9.58 2.62
C LEU A 232 -0.69 -10.72 3.61
N GLN A 233 -0.42 -11.97 3.22
CA GLN A 233 -0.56 -13.10 4.13
C GLN A 233 0.47 -13.06 5.26
N ASN A 234 1.71 -12.68 4.96
CA ASN A 234 2.75 -12.51 5.97
C ASN A 234 2.41 -11.39 6.96
N THR A 235 1.93 -10.24 6.47
CA THR A 235 1.48 -9.13 7.33
C THR A 235 0.32 -9.55 8.26
N ARG A 236 -0.64 -10.35 7.77
CA ARG A 236 -1.72 -10.90 8.61
C ARG A 236 -1.18 -11.82 9.71
N ASN A 237 -0.25 -12.71 9.37
CA ASN A 237 0.36 -13.60 10.34
C ASN A 237 1.13 -12.82 11.43
N HIS A 238 1.81 -11.73 11.05
CA HIS A 238 2.51 -10.86 11.99
C HIS A 238 1.55 -10.15 12.96
N PHE A 239 0.41 -9.68 12.46
CA PHE A 239 -0.63 -9.07 13.30
C PHE A 239 -1.14 -10.04 14.37
N GLU A 240 -1.49 -11.28 13.99
CA GLU A 240 -2.02 -12.26 14.95
C GLU A 240 -1.01 -12.58 16.06
N SER A 241 0.27 -12.75 15.72
CA SER A 241 1.33 -12.98 16.70
C SER A 241 1.49 -11.80 17.67
N THR A 242 1.51 -10.57 17.14
CA THR A 242 1.68 -9.36 17.96
C THR A 242 0.47 -9.12 18.86
N ARG A 243 -0.74 -9.43 18.38
CA ARG A 243 -1.98 -9.35 19.15
C ARG A 243 -1.95 -10.28 20.36
N GLU A 244 -1.52 -11.52 20.18
CA GLU A 244 -1.41 -12.51 21.27
C GLU A 244 -0.45 -12.03 22.37
N GLU A 245 0.71 -11.49 21.99
CA GLU A 245 1.68 -10.92 22.94
C GLU A 245 1.11 -9.71 23.70
N MET A 246 0.41 -8.82 23.00
CA MET A 246 -0.24 -7.65 23.60
C MET A 246 -1.36 -8.04 24.57
N GLU A 247 -2.13 -9.08 24.26
CA GLU A 247 -3.14 -9.65 25.15
C GLU A 247 -2.50 -10.26 26.40
N GLU A 248 -1.37 -10.96 26.26
CA GLU A 248 -0.65 -11.52 27.39
C GLU A 248 -0.09 -10.42 28.30
N LEU A 249 0.52 -9.37 27.73
CA LEU A 249 0.98 -8.21 28.50
C LEU A 249 -0.19 -7.56 29.24
N MET A 250 -1.29 -7.28 28.54
CA MET A 250 -2.48 -6.69 29.17
C MET A 250 -2.94 -7.55 30.36
N LYS A 251 -2.93 -8.87 30.22
CA LYS A 251 -3.30 -9.80 31.29
C LYS A 251 -2.32 -9.72 32.47
N ARG A 252 -1.01 -9.59 32.23
CA ARG A 252 0.00 -9.40 33.28
C ARG A 252 -0.17 -8.06 33.99
N MET A 253 -0.36 -6.96 33.24
CA MET A 253 -0.55 -5.61 33.79
C MET A 253 -1.85 -5.46 34.61
N LYS A 254 -2.86 -6.28 34.34
CA LYS A 254 -4.09 -6.34 35.15
C LYS A 254 -3.91 -7.07 36.50
N GLN A 255 -2.78 -7.75 36.74
CA GLN A 255 -2.53 -8.42 38.01
C GLN A 255 -2.07 -7.42 39.08
N PRO A 256 -2.73 -7.35 40.26
CA PRO A 256 -2.51 -6.31 41.26
C PRO A 256 -1.17 -6.37 42.00
N ASN A 257 -0.33 -7.39 41.75
CA ASN A 257 0.93 -7.63 42.47
C ASN A 257 2.19 -7.30 41.69
N VAL A 258 2.10 -6.75 40.48
CA VAL A 258 3.27 -6.18 39.80
C VAL A 258 3.57 -4.83 40.45
N MET A 259 4.18 -4.84 41.62
CA MET A 259 5.08 -3.76 41.99
C MET A 259 6.14 -3.74 40.90
N VAL A 260 6.06 -2.77 39.99
CA VAL A 260 7.17 -2.45 39.09
C VAL A 260 8.36 -2.25 40.02
N ARG A 261 9.26 -3.24 40.06
CA ARG A 261 10.54 -3.11 40.76
C ARG A 261 11.33 -2.12 39.93
N HIS A 262 11.18 -0.84 40.26
CA HIS A 262 12.01 0.23 39.74
C HIS A 262 13.43 0.00 40.28
N GLY A 263 14.20 -0.85 39.60
CA GLY A 263 15.64 -0.92 39.83
C GLY A 263 16.22 0.46 39.52
N GLN A 264 16.96 1.03 40.49
CA GLN A 264 17.74 2.27 40.40
C GLN A 264 17.36 3.21 39.25
N GLN A 265 16.13 3.73 39.27
CA GLN A 265 15.68 4.66 38.24
C GLN A 265 16.31 6.04 38.48
N LEU A 266 16.99 6.58 37.47
CA LEU A 266 17.55 7.94 37.45
C LEU A 266 16.45 9.02 37.51
N THR A 267 15.19 8.64 37.25
CA THR A 267 14.03 9.53 37.26
C THR A 267 12.83 8.86 37.93
N ILE A 268 12.18 9.54 38.88
CA ILE A 268 10.90 9.12 39.47
C ILE A 268 9.79 10.06 39.02
N GLU A 269 8.62 9.50 38.71
CA GLU A 269 7.45 10.27 38.29
C GLU A 269 6.17 9.76 38.93
N GLY A 270 5.21 10.67 39.13
CA GLY A 270 3.96 10.32 39.80
C GLY A 270 3.22 11.54 40.33
N HIS A 271 2.01 11.29 40.85
CA HIS A 271 1.18 12.35 41.39
C HIS A 271 1.57 12.67 42.84
N LEU A 272 1.83 13.94 43.11
CA LEU A 272 2.03 14.49 44.45
C LEU A 272 1.02 15.61 44.70
N TYR A 273 0.60 15.75 45.94
CA TYR A 273 -0.22 16.88 46.39
C TYR A 273 0.70 17.92 47.01
N ILE A 274 0.62 19.15 46.53
CA ILE A 274 1.37 20.29 47.07
C ILE A 274 0.47 21.12 47.96
N GLN A 275 0.98 21.51 49.11
CA GLN A 275 0.31 22.45 49.99
C GLN A 275 0.51 23.90 49.52
N GLU A 276 -0.50 24.48 48.90
CA GLU A 276 -0.53 25.89 48.51
C GLU A 276 -1.20 26.75 49.60
N LYS A 277 -0.57 27.88 49.94
CA LYS A 277 -1.09 28.84 50.92
C LYS A 277 -1.65 30.05 50.19
N TRP A 278 -2.90 30.39 50.47
CA TRP A 278 -3.53 31.63 49.98
C TRP A 278 -4.08 32.43 51.16
N ALA A 279 -4.60 33.63 50.91
CA ALA A 279 -4.78 34.70 51.91
C ALA A 279 -5.51 34.31 53.22
N LEU A 280 -6.35 33.26 53.22
CA LEU A 280 -7.12 32.81 54.39
C LEU A 280 -7.17 31.27 54.57
N GLY A 281 -6.29 30.50 53.90
CA GLY A 281 -6.37 29.04 53.97
C GLY A 281 -5.24 28.27 53.29
N VAL A 282 -5.29 26.96 53.46
CA VAL A 282 -4.34 26.00 52.88
C VAL A 282 -5.10 25.03 52.00
N THR A 283 -4.64 24.86 50.76
CA THR A 283 -5.24 23.94 49.79
C THR A 283 -4.19 22.95 49.29
N TRP A 284 -4.59 21.68 49.19
CA TRP A 284 -3.75 20.65 48.58
C TRP A 284 -4.08 20.55 47.09
N VAL A 285 -3.14 20.90 46.24
CA VAL A 285 -3.29 20.89 44.79
C VAL A 285 -2.52 19.72 44.20
N LYS A 286 -3.16 18.98 43.30
CA LYS A 286 -2.58 17.81 42.66
C LYS A 286 -1.68 18.23 41.50
N TYR A 287 -0.44 17.77 41.52
CA TYR A 287 0.54 17.94 40.45
C TYR A 287 1.07 16.58 40.00
N TYR A 288 1.31 16.44 38.70
CA TYR A 288 2.14 15.37 38.17
C TYR A 288 3.60 15.82 38.26
N CYS A 289 4.38 15.13 39.07
CA CYS A 289 5.74 15.50 39.37
C CYS A 289 6.70 14.52 38.70
N LYS A 290 7.82 15.04 38.19
CA LYS A 290 8.94 14.27 37.66
C LYS A 290 10.23 14.78 38.28
N TYR A 291 10.93 13.93 39.02
CA TYR A 291 12.23 14.25 39.59
C TYR A 291 13.33 13.54 38.80
N MET A 292 14.35 14.31 38.39
CA MET A 292 15.53 13.79 37.70
C MET A 292 16.73 13.86 38.63
N LYS A 293 17.27 12.69 39.00
CA LYS A 293 18.32 12.53 40.01
C LYS A 293 19.64 13.17 39.59
N ASP A 294 20.02 13.04 38.33
CA ASP A 294 21.29 13.58 37.78
C ASP A 294 21.40 15.10 37.92
N CYS A 295 20.28 15.79 37.71
CA CYS A 295 20.22 17.26 37.75
C CYS A 295 19.57 17.80 39.04
N LYS A 296 19.16 16.91 39.95
CA LYS A 296 18.35 17.22 41.15
C LYS A 296 17.18 18.16 40.87
N LEU A 297 16.52 17.93 39.74
CA LEU A 297 15.48 18.82 39.21
C LEU A 297 14.10 18.19 39.41
N LEU A 298 13.24 18.87 40.16
CA LEU A 298 11.83 18.52 40.27
C LEU A 298 11.02 19.38 39.30
N VAL A 299 10.36 18.74 38.33
CA VAL A 299 9.42 19.35 37.39
C VAL A 299 8.01 19.04 37.86
N MET A 300 7.17 20.07 37.94
CA MET A 300 5.78 19.94 38.42
C MET A 300 4.81 20.41 37.35
N LEU A 301 3.88 19.54 36.97
CA LEU A 301 2.86 19.79 35.95
C LEU A 301 1.46 19.78 36.60
N PRO A 302 0.70 20.89 36.53
CA PRO A 302 -0.63 20.96 37.14
C PRO A 302 -1.59 19.97 36.46
N THR A 303 -2.41 19.26 37.25
CA THR A 303 -3.26 18.16 36.75
C THR A 303 -4.72 18.54 36.47
N GLU A 304 -5.18 19.78 36.75
CA GLU A 304 -6.56 20.21 36.47
C GLU A 304 -6.69 21.45 35.56
N GLN A 305 -7.48 21.30 34.49
CA GLN A 305 -8.23 22.37 33.82
C GLN A 305 -9.71 22.24 34.23
N LYS A 306 -10.30 23.25 34.87
CA LYS A 306 -11.77 23.38 34.91
C LYS A 306 -12.26 23.84 33.54
N PRO A 307 -13.31 23.26 32.95
CA PRO A 307 -13.90 23.81 31.74
C PRO A 307 -14.80 24.99 32.14
N ALA A 308 -14.28 26.21 32.01
CA ALA A 308 -15.09 27.42 32.11
C ALA A 308 -14.70 28.41 31.01
N THR A 309 -15.53 28.41 29.97
CA THR A 309 -15.99 29.59 29.21
C THR A 309 -14.93 30.60 28.73
N LYS A 310 -14.60 30.49 27.44
CA LYS A 310 -14.25 31.57 26.49
C LYS A 310 -13.52 32.80 27.06
N GLN A 311 -12.19 32.85 26.90
CA GLN A 311 -11.51 33.82 26.01
C GLN A 311 -9.98 33.56 25.99
N VAL A 312 -9.49 33.41 24.76
CA VAL A 312 -8.22 33.86 24.16
C VAL A 312 -7.01 34.14 25.06
N ASP A 313 -5.88 33.54 24.67
CA ASP A 313 -4.50 33.70 25.14
C ASP A 313 -4.21 33.33 26.60
N GLN A 314 -3.94 32.05 26.83
CA GLN A 314 -3.14 31.62 27.96
C GLN A 314 -1.98 30.75 27.47
N CYS A 315 -0.77 31.23 27.74
CA CYS A 315 0.48 30.48 27.61
C CYS A 315 0.34 29.06 28.20
N PRO A 316 1.06 28.06 27.67
CA PRO A 316 1.12 26.75 28.32
C PRO A 316 1.54 26.94 29.79
N PRO A 317 0.95 26.17 30.74
CA PRO A 317 1.32 26.27 32.15
C PRO A 317 2.83 26.13 32.26
N ARG A 318 3.50 27.17 32.76
CA ARG A 318 4.96 27.17 32.88
C ARG A 318 5.34 26.03 33.84
N PRO A 319 6.15 25.05 33.41
CA PRO A 319 6.69 24.07 34.34
C PRO A 319 7.49 24.79 35.41
N LEU A 320 7.08 24.65 36.67
CA LEU A 320 7.88 25.08 37.80
C LEU A 320 9.04 24.09 37.91
N SER A 321 10.27 24.61 37.81
CA SER A 321 11.49 23.82 37.86
C SER A 321 12.50 24.55 38.76
N GLY A 322 13.15 23.80 39.65
CA GLY A 322 14.15 24.34 40.57
C GLY A 322 15.08 23.24 41.10
N PRO A 323 16.36 23.57 41.39
CA PRO A 323 17.30 22.61 41.96
C PRO A 323 16.91 22.23 43.40
N VAL A 324 17.08 20.97 43.79
CA VAL A 324 16.77 20.50 45.15
C VAL A 324 18.07 20.10 45.86
N SER A 325 18.36 20.67 47.04
CA SER A 325 19.54 20.33 47.84
C SER A 325 19.29 19.10 48.74
N PRO A 326 20.29 18.22 48.95
CA PRO A 326 20.12 16.95 49.67
C PRO A 326 20.24 17.18 51.19
N SER A 327 19.18 17.69 51.80
CA SER A 327 19.06 17.68 53.26
C SER A 327 17.58 17.67 53.64
N LEU A 328 16.94 16.51 53.47
CA LEU A 328 15.59 16.23 53.95
C LEU A 328 15.70 15.59 55.34
N CYS A 329 15.68 16.40 56.41
CA CYS A 329 15.40 15.92 57.76
C CYS A 329 13.89 16.09 58.00
N VAL A 330 13.14 15.00 58.16
CA VAL A 330 11.71 15.08 58.49
C VAL A 330 11.50 14.62 59.93
N TRP A 331 11.31 15.59 60.82
CA TRP A 331 10.34 15.48 61.90
C TRP A 331 9.13 16.34 61.52
N THR A 332 7.97 16.02 62.08
CA THR A 332 6.70 16.71 61.85
C THR A 332 6.85 18.23 61.71
N SER A 333 6.47 18.76 60.54
CA SER A 333 6.51 20.18 60.14
C SER A 333 7.91 20.79 59.94
N VAL A 334 7.98 21.85 59.10
CA VAL A 334 9.11 22.79 58.82
C VAL A 334 10.13 22.29 57.71
N PRO A 335 10.97 23.15 57.08
CA PRO A 335 10.95 23.49 55.64
C PRO A 335 12.26 23.20 54.85
N LEU A 336 12.27 23.19 53.50
CA LEU A 336 13.46 22.89 52.66
C LEU A 336 14.10 24.16 52.06
N ALA A 337 15.43 24.30 52.21
CA ALA A 337 16.22 25.45 51.75
C ALA A 337 17.06 25.15 50.47
N LEU A 338 17.24 26.18 49.65
CA LEU A 338 17.98 26.23 48.38
C LEU A 338 19.17 27.20 48.57
N CYS A 339 20.40 26.76 48.33
CA CYS A 339 21.59 27.61 48.42
C CYS A 339 22.01 28.14 47.04
N LEU A 340 22.24 29.45 46.95
CA LEU A 340 23.09 30.10 45.95
C LEU A 340 23.86 31.20 46.66
N ASP A 341 25.16 31.25 46.39
CA ASP A 341 26.15 32.01 47.15
C ASP A 341 26.00 33.54 46.95
N GLN A 342 26.34 34.27 48.02
CA GLN A 342 26.50 35.73 48.16
C GLN A 342 25.25 36.64 48.36
N CYS A 343 25.00 36.92 49.65
CA CYS A 343 24.29 38.06 50.29
C CYS A 343 22.73 38.07 50.37
N PRO A 344 22.17 38.75 51.40
CA PRO A 344 21.71 38.29 52.73
C PRO A 344 20.26 37.69 52.74
N PRO A 345 19.74 37.16 53.86
CA PRO A 345 18.80 36.04 53.87
C PRO A 345 17.36 36.47 53.51
N ARG A 346 16.87 36.00 52.37
CA ARG A 346 15.43 35.89 52.12
C ARG A 346 14.99 34.47 52.50
N PRO A 347 13.93 34.28 53.29
CA PRO A 347 13.46 32.94 53.64
C PRO A 347 13.03 32.20 52.37
N VAL A 348 13.63 31.04 52.11
CA VAL A 348 13.33 30.17 50.97
C VAL A 348 11.88 29.66 51.13
N PRO A 349 11.01 29.79 50.12
CA PRO A 349 9.66 29.26 50.20
C PRO A 349 9.71 27.74 50.24
N THR A 350 9.11 27.16 51.27
CA THR A 350 9.04 25.72 51.42
C THR A 350 7.75 25.17 50.89
N VAL A 351 7.90 24.06 50.17
CA VAL A 351 6.81 23.33 49.56
C VAL A 351 6.60 22.03 50.35
N THR A 352 5.39 21.84 50.88
CA THR A 352 5.01 20.57 51.53
C THR A 352 4.40 19.65 50.47
N LEU A 353 4.95 18.44 50.36
CA LEU A 353 4.50 17.42 49.40
C LEU A 353 3.84 16.25 50.14
N GLN A 354 2.73 15.75 49.59
CA GLN A 354 2.04 14.56 50.07
C GLN A 354 1.95 13.53 48.95
N ALA A 355 2.46 12.33 49.21
CA ALA A 355 2.36 11.19 48.29
C ALA A 355 1.02 10.46 48.44
N THR A 356 0.61 9.73 47.40
CA THR A 356 -0.67 9.01 47.32
C THR A 356 -0.72 7.75 48.19
N SER A 357 0.43 7.21 48.59
CA SER A 357 0.54 6.05 49.48
C SER A 357 1.85 6.08 50.26
N GLU A 358 1.95 5.29 51.32
CA GLU A 358 3.19 5.16 52.08
C GLU A 358 4.31 4.56 51.23
N ALA A 359 4.01 3.54 50.41
CA ALA A 359 4.98 2.97 49.47
C ALA A 359 5.50 4.02 48.47
N SER A 360 4.61 4.84 47.90
CA SER A 360 4.99 5.93 47.01
C SER A 360 5.85 6.97 47.73
N ARG A 361 5.48 7.34 48.97
CA ARG A 361 6.28 8.25 49.80
C ARG A 361 7.72 7.76 49.96
N LYS A 362 7.91 6.47 50.27
CA LYS A 362 9.25 5.87 50.44
C LYS A 362 10.07 5.94 49.16
N GLN A 363 9.47 5.62 48.01
CA GLN A 363 10.12 5.71 46.71
C GLN A 363 10.55 7.14 46.36
N TRP A 364 9.70 8.15 46.64
CA TRP A 364 10.04 9.56 46.44
C TRP A 364 11.18 10.03 47.35
N ILE A 365 11.21 9.57 48.60
CA ILE A 365 12.29 9.88 49.54
C ILE A 365 13.61 9.26 49.08
N GLU A 366 13.60 7.97 48.72
CA GLU A 366 14.77 7.26 48.22
C GLU A 366 15.33 7.88 46.93
N ALA A 367 14.45 8.24 45.99
CA ALA A 367 14.84 8.87 44.73
C ALA A 367 15.49 10.25 44.93
N MET A 368 15.01 11.03 45.91
CA MET A 368 15.54 12.37 46.24
C MET A 368 16.72 12.34 47.24
N ASP A 369 17.32 11.17 47.49
CA ASP A 369 18.41 10.95 48.45
C ASP A 369 18.06 11.39 49.89
N GLY A 370 16.77 11.32 50.25
CA GLY A 370 16.29 11.54 51.61
C GLY A 370 16.57 10.34 52.51
N LYS A 371 16.79 10.57 53.81
CA LYS A 371 17.07 9.50 54.78
C LYS A 371 15.78 9.01 55.44
N GLU A 372 15.48 7.72 55.37
CA GLU A 372 14.43 7.09 56.20
C GLU A 372 14.89 6.94 57.67
N PRO A 373 13.98 7.03 58.65
CA PRO A 373 14.25 6.50 59.99
C PRO A 373 14.41 4.97 59.90
N ILE A 374 15.53 4.46 60.40
CA ILE A 374 16.02 3.10 60.19
C ILE A 374 15.05 2.02 60.73
N TYR A 375 14.59 1.14 59.84
CA TYR A 375 14.15 -0.23 60.16
C TYR A 375 14.65 -1.18 59.06
N HIS A 376 15.35 -2.26 59.45
CA HIS A 376 16.01 -3.20 58.54
C HIS A 376 15.13 -4.42 58.20
N SER A 377 15.06 -4.83 56.92
CA SER A 377 15.10 -6.26 56.51
C SER A 377 15.19 -6.45 54.97
N PRO A 378 15.93 -7.46 54.44
CA PRO A 378 16.14 -7.69 53.00
C PRO A 378 15.46 -8.97 52.44
N ILE A 379 14.79 -8.92 51.28
CA ILE A 379 14.20 -10.13 50.64
C ILE A 379 14.29 -10.13 49.08
N HIS A 380 14.94 -11.18 48.57
CA HIS A 380 14.85 -11.87 47.26
C HIS A 380 15.49 -11.26 45.98
N LYS A 381 16.62 -11.87 45.59
CA LYS A 381 17.14 -11.92 44.21
C LYS A 381 16.92 -13.33 43.63
N GLN A 382 16.31 -13.41 42.46
CA GLN A 382 16.37 -14.59 41.58
C GLN A 382 17.79 -14.68 40.99
N ALA A 383 18.30 -15.91 40.80
CA ALA A 383 19.62 -16.13 40.23
C ALA A 383 19.60 -15.81 38.73
N GLU A 384 20.36 -14.79 38.32
CA GLU A 384 20.63 -14.46 36.92
C GLU A 384 21.60 -15.50 36.33
N MET A 385 21.41 -15.91 35.07
CA MET A 385 22.36 -16.80 34.39
C MET A 385 23.51 -15.98 33.79
N GLU A 386 24.73 -16.52 33.81
CA GLU A 386 25.90 -15.85 33.25
C GLU A 386 26.35 -16.48 31.93
N LEU A 387 26.98 -15.65 31.08
CA LEU A 387 27.62 -16.10 29.86
C LEU A 387 29.01 -16.67 30.20
N ASN A 388 29.12 -17.99 30.32
CA ASN A 388 30.35 -18.69 30.73
C ASN A 388 30.58 -19.96 29.90
N ASP A 389 31.69 -20.67 30.15
CA ASP A 389 32.08 -21.88 29.42
C ASP A 389 31.00 -22.98 29.42
N THR A 390 30.28 -23.14 30.53
CA THR A 390 29.15 -24.08 30.64
C THR A 390 28.01 -23.67 29.70
N GLY A 391 27.73 -22.37 29.60
CA GLY A 391 26.81 -21.79 28.63
C GLY A 391 27.20 -22.06 27.18
N PHE A 392 28.46 -21.84 26.82
CA PHE A 392 28.98 -22.20 25.49
C PHE A 392 28.85 -23.69 25.19
N LYS A 393 29.17 -24.55 26.17
CA LYS A 393 29.02 -26.01 26.05
C LYS A 393 27.56 -26.41 25.85
N PHE A 394 26.62 -25.75 26.54
CA PHE A 394 25.19 -25.96 26.39
C PHE A 394 24.74 -25.65 24.96
N VAL A 395 25.00 -24.43 24.49
CA VAL A 395 24.59 -23.97 23.16
C VAL A 395 25.19 -24.85 22.05
N ARG A 396 26.49 -25.20 22.15
CA ARG A 396 27.15 -26.12 21.18
C ARG A 396 26.49 -27.49 21.14
N LYS A 397 26.18 -28.08 22.29
CA LYS A 397 25.49 -29.39 22.35
C LYS A 397 24.08 -29.30 21.76
N CYS A 398 23.33 -28.23 22.05
CA CYS A 398 22.00 -28.00 21.47
C CYS A 398 22.06 -27.92 19.94
N ILE A 399 22.96 -27.07 19.41
CA ILE A 399 23.15 -26.90 17.97
C ILE A 399 23.44 -28.23 17.28
N ASN A 400 24.39 -29.02 17.81
CA ASN A 400 24.74 -30.31 17.22
C ASN A 400 23.54 -31.26 17.11
N VAL A 401 22.69 -31.32 18.15
CA VAL A 401 21.51 -32.20 18.12
C VAL A 401 20.44 -31.66 17.16
N ILE A 402 20.24 -30.34 17.12
CA ILE A 402 19.25 -29.70 16.25
C ILE A 402 19.63 -29.84 14.77
N GLU A 403 20.90 -29.68 14.42
CA GLU A 403 21.36 -29.87 13.04
C GLU A 403 21.26 -31.33 12.59
N VAL A 404 21.48 -32.30 13.49
CA VAL A 404 21.41 -33.72 13.14
C VAL A 404 19.96 -34.24 13.06
N LYS A 405 19.09 -33.82 13.99
CA LYS A 405 17.74 -34.42 14.15
C LYS A 405 16.58 -33.48 13.83
N GLY A 406 16.81 -32.16 13.79
CA GLY A 406 15.76 -31.13 13.70
C GLY A 406 15.80 -30.26 12.45
N GLN A 407 16.79 -30.43 11.57
CA GLN A 407 17.03 -29.51 10.45
C GLN A 407 15.90 -29.47 9.42
N THR A 408 15.20 -30.58 9.19
CA THR A 408 14.04 -30.68 8.27
C THR A 408 12.70 -30.66 9.00
N GLN A 409 12.70 -30.52 10.34
CA GLN A 409 11.48 -30.51 11.12
C GLN A 409 10.72 -29.20 10.91
N GLU A 410 9.48 -29.30 10.44
CA GLU A 410 8.61 -28.14 10.22
C GLU A 410 8.48 -27.28 11.49
N GLY A 411 8.77 -25.99 11.36
CA GLY A 411 8.69 -25.04 12.46
C GLY A 411 9.71 -25.32 13.58
N VAL A 412 10.89 -25.83 13.26
CA VAL A 412 12.04 -25.88 14.19
C VAL A 412 12.25 -24.48 14.79
N TYR A 413 12.47 -24.40 16.11
CA TYR A 413 12.44 -23.16 16.92
C TYR A 413 11.09 -22.43 17.04
N ARG A 414 10.13 -22.57 16.12
CA ARG A 414 8.77 -22.02 16.26
C ARG A 414 7.93 -22.82 17.26
N THR A 415 8.05 -24.15 17.21
CA THR A 415 7.32 -25.05 18.11
C THR A 415 7.87 -25.00 19.54
N VAL A 416 6.98 -24.91 20.53
CA VAL A 416 7.34 -24.77 21.95
C VAL A 416 7.39 -26.13 22.65
N GLY A 417 8.48 -26.39 23.37
CA GLY A 417 8.65 -27.58 24.21
C GLY A 417 7.94 -27.45 25.56
N SER A 418 7.74 -28.57 26.26
CA SER A 418 7.12 -28.56 27.59
C SER A 418 7.99 -27.78 28.58
N ASN A 419 7.44 -26.74 29.22
CA ASN A 419 8.17 -25.90 30.17
C ASN A 419 8.79 -26.73 31.31
N ILE A 420 8.07 -27.76 31.79
CA ILE A 420 8.58 -28.68 32.82
C ILE A 420 9.83 -29.42 32.33
N GLN A 421 9.85 -29.90 31.09
CA GLN A 421 11.01 -30.58 30.52
C GLN A 421 12.16 -29.60 30.23
N VAL A 422 11.85 -28.38 29.81
CA VAL A 422 12.84 -27.31 29.62
C VAL A 422 13.54 -26.96 30.94
N GLN A 423 12.78 -26.76 32.03
CA GLN A 423 13.36 -26.48 33.35
C GLN A 423 14.13 -27.69 33.89
N LYS A 424 13.63 -28.91 33.68
CA LYS A 424 14.35 -30.14 34.05
C LYS A 424 15.70 -30.24 33.32
N LEU A 425 15.72 -29.96 32.02
CA LEU A 425 16.93 -29.97 31.22
C LEU A 425 17.93 -28.89 31.67
N LEU A 426 17.47 -27.65 31.87
CA LEU A 426 18.33 -26.56 32.31
C LEU A 426 18.91 -26.81 33.71
N ASN A 427 18.08 -27.27 34.66
CA ASN A 427 18.54 -27.59 36.01
C ASN A 427 19.54 -28.76 36.02
N ALA A 428 19.34 -29.78 35.17
CA ALA A 428 20.27 -30.88 35.03
C ALA A 428 21.58 -30.45 34.37
N PHE A 429 21.51 -29.57 33.35
CA PHE A 429 22.68 -29.12 32.61
C PHE A 429 23.55 -28.13 33.41
N PHE A 430 22.91 -27.24 34.17
CA PHE A 430 23.59 -26.21 34.98
C PHE A 430 23.71 -26.58 36.46
N ASP A 431 23.55 -27.86 36.82
CA ASP A 431 23.76 -28.34 38.20
C ASP A 431 25.22 -28.05 38.63
N PRO A 432 25.46 -27.27 39.70
CA PRO A 432 26.80 -26.98 40.20
C PRO A 432 27.61 -28.23 40.56
N LYS A 433 26.96 -29.36 40.85
CA LYS A 433 27.62 -30.62 41.21
C LYS A 433 28.17 -31.37 39.99
N CYS A 434 27.52 -31.26 38.82
CA CYS A 434 27.87 -31.98 37.58
C CYS A 434 27.59 -31.13 36.31
N PRO A 435 28.27 -29.99 36.11
CA PRO A 435 27.93 -29.06 35.03
C PRO A 435 28.19 -29.64 33.62
N GLY A 436 27.14 -29.63 32.79
CA GLY A 436 27.18 -30.05 31.39
C GLY A 436 27.29 -31.56 31.14
N ASP A 437 27.04 -32.38 32.17
CA ASP A 437 26.99 -33.85 32.12
C ASP A 437 25.59 -34.39 31.78
N VAL A 438 25.02 -33.85 30.70
CA VAL A 438 23.73 -34.31 30.14
C VAL A 438 23.95 -34.77 28.70
N ASP A 439 23.42 -35.95 28.37
CA ASP A 439 23.33 -36.44 27.00
C ASP A 439 22.04 -35.94 26.33
N LEU A 440 22.19 -34.94 25.45
CA LEU A 440 21.08 -34.38 24.68
C LEU A 440 20.62 -35.31 23.54
N ASN A 441 21.34 -36.40 23.24
CA ASN A 441 20.94 -37.38 22.23
C ASN A 441 20.00 -38.47 22.75
N SER A 442 19.83 -38.56 24.07
CA SER A 442 18.86 -39.42 24.75
C SER A 442 17.44 -39.23 24.18
N SER A 443 16.64 -40.31 24.16
CA SER A 443 15.21 -40.26 23.82
C SER A 443 14.36 -39.48 24.82
N GLU A 444 14.94 -39.08 25.96
CA GLU A 444 14.31 -38.26 26.98
C GLU A 444 14.01 -36.83 26.51
N TRP A 445 14.79 -36.30 25.55
CA TRP A 445 14.70 -34.91 25.10
C TRP A 445 14.27 -34.82 23.64
N ASP A 446 13.09 -34.25 23.39
CA ASP A 446 12.66 -33.95 22.03
C ASP A 446 13.25 -32.62 21.51
N ILE A 447 13.26 -32.44 20.19
CA ILE A 447 13.84 -31.25 19.54
C ILE A 447 13.18 -29.94 20.01
N LYS A 448 11.87 -29.95 20.24
CA LYS A 448 11.14 -28.77 20.74
C LYS A 448 11.57 -28.38 22.17
N THR A 449 11.93 -29.35 23.02
CA THR A 449 12.49 -29.09 24.35
C THR A 449 13.89 -28.51 24.26
N ILE A 450 14.75 -29.06 23.40
CA ILE A 450 16.13 -28.58 23.22
C ILE A 450 16.15 -27.15 22.66
N THR A 451 15.39 -26.89 21.59
CA THR A 451 15.27 -25.53 21.00
C THR A 451 14.68 -24.53 21.99
N SER A 452 13.69 -24.92 22.79
CA SER A 452 13.08 -24.05 23.81
C SER A 452 14.02 -23.79 24.98
N ALA A 453 14.81 -24.77 25.42
CA ALA A 453 15.80 -24.60 26.47
C ALA A 453 16.96 -23.69 26.02
N MET A 454 17.41 -23.80 24.78
CA MET A 454 18.40 -22.89 24.20
C MET A 454 17.91 -21.44 24.15
N LYS A 455 16.68 -21.20 23.66
CA LYS A 455 16.06 -19.88 23.68
C LYS A 455 15.91 -19.33 25.10
N PHE A 456 15.48 -20.19 26.04
CA PHE A 456 15.31 -19.81 27.43
C PHE A 456 16.63 -19.39 28.06
N TYR A 457 17.70 -20.16 27.88
CA TYR A 457 19.04 -19.83 28.37
C TYR A 457 19.50 -18.45 27.88
N LEU A 458 19.46 -18.20 26.57
CA LEU A 458 19.86 -16.93 25.97
C LEU A 458 19.01 -15.76 26.49
N ARG A 459 17.71 -15.98 26.67
CA ARG A 459 16.78 -15.00 27.24
C ARG A 459 16.91 -14.84 28.76
N SER A 460 17.63 -15.70 29.47
CA SER A 460 17.79 -15.66 30.93
C SER A 460 19.18 -15.20 31.39
N LEU A 461 20.06 -14.84 30.45
CA LEU A 461 21.33 -14.18 30.74
C LEU A 461 21.11 -12.89 31.56
N SER A 462 22.02 -12.55 32.47
CA SER A 462 22.00 -11.31 33.26
C SER A 462 21.92 -10.07 32.37
N GLU A 463 22.64 -10.08 31.26
CA GLU A 463 22.56 -9.09 30.18
C GLU A 463 22.15 -9.77 28.86
N PRO A 464 21.28 -9.18 28.01
CA PRO A 464 20.97 -9.73 26.69
C PRO A 464 22.27 -9.88 25.87
N LEU A 465 22.30 -10.87 24.97
CA LEU A 465 23.49 -11.17 24.18
C LEU A 465 24.00 -9.95 23.39
N MET A 466 23.07 -9.10 22.93
CA MET A 466 23.38 -7.86 22.20
C MET A 466 23.63 -6.64 23.10
N THR A 467 23.69 -6.81 24.44
CA THR A 467 23.94 -5.81 25.49
C THR A 467 22.90 -4.69 25.61
N TYR A 468 22.66 -4.18 26.82
CA TYR A 468 21.77 -3.03 27.00
C TYR A 468 22.40 -1.73 26.48
N ASN A 469 23.72 -1.60 26.57
CA ASN A 469 24.46 -0.41 26.15
C ASN A 469 24.35 -0.15 24.63
N LEU A 470 24.31 -1.21 23.81
CA LEU A 470 24.20 -1.09 22.36
C LEU A 470 22.76 -1.10 21.85
N HIS A 471 21.78 -1.46 22.69
CA HIS A 471 20.37 -1.63 22.30
C HIS A 471 19.81 -0.42 21.54
N SER A 472 19.85 0.78 22.13
CA SER A 472 19.34 2.00 21.50
C SER A 472 20.01 2.30 20.15
N LYS A 473 21.33 2.07 20.04
CA LYS A 473 22.10 2.30 18.80
C LYS A 473 21.74 1.29 17.71
N LEU A 474 21.58 0.02 18.09
CA LEU A 474 21.16 -1.06 17.19
C LEU A 474 19.75 -0.79 16.64
N ILE A 475 18.79 -0.45 17.52
CA ILE A 475 17.41 -0.11 17.12
C ILE A 475 17.40 1.13 16.20
N THR A 476 18.12 2.19 16.56
CA THR A 476 18.22 3.41 15.73
C THR A 476 18.83 3.09 14.36
N SER A 477 19.83 2.21 14.31
CA SER A 477 20.44 1.78 13.05
C SER A 477 19.45 1.01 12.19
N ALA A 478 18.67 0.10 12.79
CA ALA A 478 17.65 -0.68 12.10
C ALA A 478 16.45 0.13 11.59
N LYS A 479 16.18 1.31 12.17
CA LYS A 479 15.16 2.27 11.73
C LYS A 479 15.50 3.02 10.44
N SER A 480 16.75 2.96 9.97
CA SER A 480 17.18 3.66 8.75
C SER A 480 16.57 3.04 7.49
N GLU A 481 16.05 3.87 6.58
CA GLU A 481 15.58 3.44 5.25
C GLU A 481 16.74 3.01 4.32
N ASN A 482 17.96 3.43 4.62
CA ASN A 482 19.14 3.03 3.86
C ASN A 482 19.65 1.66 4.36
N LEU A 483 19.53 0.64 3.50
CA LEU A 483 19.94 -0.74 3.78
C LEU A 483 21.46 -0.91 3.93
N ASP A 484 22.26 -0.21 3.10
CA ASP A 484 23.72 -0.26 3.20
C ASP A 484 24.20 0.37 4.51
N TYR A 485 23.55 1.46 4.93
CA TYR A 485 23.80 2.05 6.24
C TYR A 485 23.38 1.10 7.37
N ARG A 486 22.21 0.46 7.28
CA ARG A 486 21.75 -0.54 8.25
C ARG A 486 22.77 -1.65 8.43
N LEU A 487 23.19 -2.27 7.32
CA LEU A 487 24.18 -3.34 7.33
C LEU A 487 25.51 -2.87 7.92
N GLY A 488 26.05 -1.74 7.45
CA GLY A 488 27.32 -1.21 7.94
C GLY A 488 27.28 -0.82 9.42
N ALA A 489 26.18 -0.24 9.88
CA ALA A 489 25.99 0.13 11.28
C ALA A 489 25.83 -1.10 12.18
N VAL A 490 25.03 -2.11 11.77
CA VAL A 490 24.93 -3.39 12.49
C VAL A 490 26.28 -4.10 12.54
N HIS A 491 27.01 -4.16 11.42
CA HIS A 491 28.36 -4.74 11.36
C HIS A 491 29.31 -4.04 12.34
N SER A 492 29.36 -2.70 12.34
CA SER A 492 30.17 -1.94 13.29
C SER A 492 29.77 -2.17 14.75
N LEU A 493 28.47 -2.27 15.05
CA LEU A 493 27.98 -2.48 16.41
C LEU A 493 28.24 -3.91 16.91
N VAL A 494 28.21 -4.91 16.04
CA VAL A 494 28.57 -6.30 16.38
C VAL A 494 30.03 -6.40 16.85
N TYR A 495 30.96 -5.67 16.22
CA TYR A 495 32.36 -5.62 16.66
C TYR A 495 32.61 -4.77 17.91
N LYS A 496 31.60 -4.04 18.39
CA LYS A 496 31.64 -3.34 19.69
C LYS A 496 31.09 -4.19 20.84
N LEU A 497 30.55 -5.38 20.56
CA LEU A 497 30.14 -6.32 21.60
C LEU A 497 31.37 -6.88 22.34
N PRO A 498 31.22 -7.20 23.64
CA PRO A 498 32.23 -7.97 24.37
C PRO A 498 32.59 -9.27 23.63
N ASP A 499 33.84 -9.73 23.76
CA ASP A 499 34.35 -10.86 22.97
C ASP A 499 33.53 -12.14 23.17
N GLN A 500 33.13 -12.46 24.40
CA GLN A 500 32.28 -13.62 24.70
C GLN A 500 30.88 -13.49 24.08
N ASN A 501 30.29 -12.29 24.12
CA ASN A 501 28.99 -12.05 23.50
C ASN A 501 29.06 -12.20 21.98
N ARG A 502 30.10 -11.66 21.36
CA ARG A 502 30.32 -11.75 19.90
C ARG A 502 30.57 -13.18 19.47
N GLU A 503 31.38 -13.95 20.20
CA GLU A 503 31.65 -15.36 19.89
C GLU A 503 30.38 -16.22 20.00
N MET A 504 29.58 -16.03 21.07
CA MET A 504 28.32 -16.75 21.20
C MET A 504 27.30 -16.33 20.14
N LEU A 505 27.27 -15.03 19.78
CA LEU A 505 26.41 -14.53 18.71
C LEU A 505 26.81 -15.15 17.36
N GLU A 506 28.10 -15.16 17.01
CA GLU A 506 28.59 -15.76 15.77
C GLU A 506 28.22 -17.25 15.68
N LEU A 507 28.44 -17.98 16.78
CA LEU A 507 28.11 -19.40 16.89
C LEU A 507 26.61 -19.67 16.69
N LEU A 508 25.77 -18.83 17.29
CA LEU A 508 24.32 -18.90 17.12
C LEU A 508 23.91 -18.56 15.69
N ILE A 509 24.33 -17.41 15.15
CA ILE A 509 23.91 -16.95 13.83
C ILE A 509 24.36 -17.93 12.74
N LYS A 510 25.57 -18.49 12.85
CA LYS A 510 26.05 -19.56 11.94
C LYS A 510 25.09 -20.76 11.91
N HIS A 511 24.61 -21.18 13.07
CA HIS A 511 23.61 -22.24 13.16
C HIS A 511 22.27 -21.84 12.53
N LEU A 512 21.79 -20.62 12.78
CA LEU A 512 20.53 -20.15 12.19
C LEU A 512 20.63 -20.09 10.65
N VAL A 513 21.79 -19.72 10.09
CA VAL A 513 22.05 -19.77 8.63
C VAL A 513 21.91 -21.21 8.11
N SER A 514 22.44 -22.21 8.81
CA SER A 514 22.34 -23.64 8.47
C SER A 514 20.88 -24.16 8.51
N ILE A 515 20.08 -23.66 9.45
CA ILE A 515 18.64 -23.97 9.52
C ILE A 515 17.87 -23.30 8.38
N CYS A 516 18.14 -22.01 8.12
CA CYS A 516 17.51 -21.25 7.05
C CYS A 516 17.82 -21.82 5.66
N SER A 517 18.97 -22.47 5.45
CA SER A 517 19.28 -23.10 4.16
C SER A 517 18.37 -24.30 3.83
N HIS A 518 17.61 -24.80 4.81
CA HIS A 518 16.64 -25.89 4.66
C HIS A 518 15.18 -25.37 4.73
N SER A 519 14.97 -24.07 4.51
CA SER A 519 13.65 -23.42 4.63
C SER A 519 12.57 -24.00 3.72
N SER A 520 12.95 -24.69 2.63
CA SER A 520 12.01 -25.40 1.75
C SER A 520 11.31 -26.57 2.43
N GLU A 521 11.92 -27.15 3.47
CA GLU A 521 11.36 -28.29 4.22
C GLU A 521 10.88 -27.87 5.61
N ASN A 522 11.70 -27.13 6.36
CA ASN A 522 11.37 -26.75 7.74
C ASN A 522 10.49 -25.48 7.84
N LEU A 523 10.27 -24.75 6.73
CA LEU A 523 9.48 -23.52 6.64
C LEU A 523 10.00 -22.34 7.51
N MET A 524 11.28 -22.35 7.89
CA MET A 524 11.92 -21.30 8.69
C MET A 524 12.85 -20.45 7.82
N THR A 525 12.38 -19.27 7.40
CA THR A 525 13.18 -18.24 6.69
C THR A 525 13.97 -17.36 7.67
N ALA A 526 14.91 -16.55 7.16
CA ALA A 526 15.66 -15.58 7.98
C ALA A 526 14.71 -14.61 8.73
N SER A 527 13.66 -14.13 8.06
CA SER A 527 12.60 -13.32 8.69
C SER A 527 11.86 -14.07 9.81
N ASN A 528 11.45 -15.32 9.60
CA ASN A 528 10.80 -16.15 10.63
C ASN A 528 11.72 -16.38 11.84
N MET A 529 13.01 -16.56 11.59
CA MET A 529 14.02 -16.71 12.64
C MET A 529 14.29 -15.38 13.36
N GLY A 530 14.23 -14.26 12.64
CA GLY A 530 14.28 -12.91 13.20
C GLY A 530 13.20 -12.67 14.24
N VAL A 531 11.96 -13.07 13.96
CA VAL A 531 10.83 -12.97 14.91
C VAL A 531 11.09 -13.75 16.21
N ILE A 532 11.71 -14.93 16.12
CA ILE A 532 11.97 -15.77 17.29
C ILE A 532 13.16 -15.25 18.10
N PHE A 533 14.25 -14.89 17.42
CA PHE A 533 15.52 -14.57 18.06
C PHE A 533 15.70 -13.09 18.34
N GLY A 534 14.98 -12.18 17.68
CA GLY A 534 14.96 -10.74 17.98
C GLY A 534 14.74 -10.45 19.47
N PRO A 535 13.56 -10.79 20.04
CA PRO A 535 13.28 -10.60 21.46
C PRO A 535 14.13 -11.49 22.38
N THR A 536 14.64 -12.62 21.87
CA THR A 536 15.53 -13.52 22.63
C THR A 536 16.91 -12.90 22.86
N LEU A 537 17.44 -12.18 21.87
CA LEU A 537 18.79 -11.62 21.89
C LEU A 537 18.84 -10.15 22.30
N MET A 538 17.73 -9.41 22.20
CA MET A 538 17.67 -7.96 22.35
C MET A 538 16.58 -7.48 23.32
N ARG A 539 16.60 -7.95 24.57
CA ARG A 539 15.66 -7.49 25.60
C ARG A 539 15.80 -5.97 25.83
N ALA A 540 14.67 -5.25 25.87
CA ALA A 540 14.67 -3.83 26.17
C ALA A 540 14.97 -3.57 27.67
N PRO A 541 15.63 -2.45 28.02
CA PRO A 541 15.91 -2.08 29.41
C PRO A 541 14.66 -1.66 30.20
N GLU A 542 13.59 -1.22 29.52
CA GLU A 542 12.34 -0.77 30.13
C GLU A 542 11.12 -1.46 29.50
N GLU A 543 10.14 -1.86 30.31
CA GLU A 543 8.88 -2.49 29.86
C GLU A 543 7.83 -1.43 29.48
N THR A 544 8.07 -0.71 28.38
CA THR A 544 7.15 0.33 27.86
C THR A 544 6.50 -0.07 26.54
N VAL A 545 5.39 0.61 26.18
CA VAL A 545 4.74 0.44 24.86
C VAL A 545 5.72 0.80 23.72
N ALA A 546 6.54 1.83 23.92
CA ALA A 546 7.57 2.22 22.95
C ALA A 546 8.61 1.10 22.74
N ALA A 547 9.04 0.43 23.81
CA ALA A 547 9.95 -0.71 23.72
C ALA A 547 9.34 -1.91 22.99
N MET A 548 8.01 -2.10 23.04
CA MET A 548 7.31 -3.13 22.27
C MET A 548 7.21 -2.79 20.78
N LEU A 549 6.96 -1.52 20.46
CA LEU A 549 6.99 -1.04 19.07
C LEU A 549 8.37 -1.21 18.43
N ASP A 550 9.43 -1.27 19.24
CA ASP A 550 10.79 -1.51 18.79
C ASP A 550 11.15 -2.99 18.55
N ILE A 551 10.29 -3.95 18.96
CA ILE A 551 10.53 -5.40 18.75
C ILE A 551 10.67 -5.73 17.26
N LYS A 552 9.87 -5.10 16.39
CA LYS A 552 9.98 -5.28 14.94
C LYS A 552 11.39 -4.96 14.40
N PHE A 553 12.08 -3.99 14.98
CA PHE A 553 13.44 -3.64 14.59
C PHE A 553 14.49 -4.62 15.14
N GLN A 554 14.21 -5.31 16.25
CA GLN A 554 15.04 -6.41 16.75
C GLN A 554 15.02 -7.59 15.78
N ASN A 555 13.84 -7.91 15.24
CA ASN A 555 13.67 -8.97 14.25
C ASN A 555 14.50 -8.69 12.99
N ILE A 556 14.42 -7.44 12.52
CA ILE A 556 15.22 -6.93 11.40
C ILE A 556 16.73 -7.09 11.64
N ILE A 557 17.21 -6.79 12.84
CA ILE A 557 18.64 -6.91 13.16
C ILE A 557 19.09 -8.37 13.06
N VAL A 558 18.30 -9.30 13.59
CA VAL A 558 18.62 -10.73 13.52
C VAL A 558 18.52 -11.25 12.08
N GLU A 559 17.57 -10.76 11.29
CA GLU A 559 17.47 -11.07 9.87
C GLU A 559 18.72 -10.62 9.10
N ILE A 560 19.19 -9.38 9.30
CA ILE A 560 20.45 -8.87 8.73
C ILE A 560 21.64 -9.75 9.14
N LEU A 561 21.72 -10.15 10.41
CA LEU A 561 22.80 -11.00 10.91
C LEU A 561 22.84 -12.35 10.19
N ILE A 562 21.68 -12.94 9.89
CA ILE A 562 21.56 -14.23 9.20
C ILE A 562 21.87 -14.06 7.70
N GLU A 563 21.23 -13.12 7.02
CA GLU A 563 21.37 -12.94 5.56
C GLU A 563 22.77 -12.50 5.13
N ASP A 564 23.41 -11.63 5.92
CA ASP A 564 24.74 -11.10 5.66
C ASP A 564 25.80 -11.68 6.60
N TYR A 565 25.58 -12.89 7.16
CA TYR A 565 26.52 -13.58 8.06
C TYR A 565 27.96 -13.56 7.54
N GLY A 566 28.14 -13.93 6.26
CA GLY A 566 29.46 -13.98 5.63
C GLY A 566 30.14 -12.61 5.50
N LYS A 567 29.40 -11.50 5.46
CA LYS A 567 30.00 -10.16 5.45
C LYS A 567 30.30 -9.66 6.86
N ILE A 568 29.36 -9.88 7.79
CA ILE A 568 29.45 -9.39 9.15
C ILE A 568 30.55 -10.13 9.91
N PHE A 569 30.67 -11.46 9.80
CA PHE A 569 31.59 -12.23 10.65
C PHE A 569 32.93 -12.60 9.99
N SER A 570 33.18 -12.24 8.72
CA SER A 570 34.46 -12.55 8.03
C SER A 570 35.62 -11.62 8.41
N GLY A 571 35.38 -10.52 9.14
CA GLY A 571 36.42 -9.59 9.56
C GLY A 571 35.86 -8.28 10.12
N PRO A 572 36.66 -7.53 10.92
CA PRO A 572 36.25 -6.22 11.40
C PRO A 572 35.96 -5.28 10.23
N PRO A 573 35.01 -4.34 10.37
CA PRO A 573 34.74 -3.35 9.34
C PRO A 573 36.01 -2.56 9.02
N GLU A 574 36.30 -2.32 7.73
CA GLU A 574 37.48 -1.56 7.32
C GLU A 574 37.48 -0.17 7.97
N GLU A 575 38.54 0.16 8.73
CA GLU A 575 38.73 1.49 9.32
C GLU A 575 39.09 2.51 8.23
N SER A 576 38.07 3.06 7.56
CA SER A 576 38.23 4.33 6.87
C SER A 576 36.90 5.06 6.74
N SER A 577 36.92 6.29 7.28
CA SER A 577 35.90 7.34 7.31
C SER A 577 34.82 7.24 8.41
N ALA A 578 34.65 8.38 9.09
CA ALA A 578 33.56 8.68 10.02
C ALA A 578 32.19 8.24 9.47
N PRO A 579 31.17 7.99 10.34
CA PRO A 579 29.83 7.66 9.88
C PRO A 579 29.39 8.67 8.81
N PRO A 580 28.92 8.21 7.64
CA PRO A 580 28.66 9.12 6.54
C PRO A 580 27.56 10.09 6.96
N VAL A 581 27.87 11.38 6.93
CA VAL A 581 26.86 12.45 6.87
C VAL A 581 25.96 12.10 5.68
N PRO A 582 24.62 12.12 5.83
CA PRO A 582 23.71 11.69 4.77
C PRO A 582 23.99 12.49 3.48
N PRO A 583 24.48 11.86 2.39
CA PRO A 583 24.64 12.56 1.12
C PRO A 583 23.31 12.59 0.37
N PRO A 584 23.10 13.55 -0.54
CA PRO A 584 21.88 13.67 -1.32
C PRO A 584 21.68 12.43 -2.22
N ARG A 585 20.42 12.02 -2.33
CA ARG A 585 19.92 10.89 -3.12
C ARG A 585 20.52 10.83 -4.53
N VAL A 586 21.37 9.82 -4.81
CA VAL A 586 21.51 9.24 -6.16
C VAL A 586 21.83 7.73 -6.09
N ALA A 587 20.94 6.97 -6.74
CA ALA A 587 20.98 5.60 -7.27
C ALA A 587 21.72 4.47 -6.49
N LEU A 588 20.92 3.60 -5.86
CA LEU A 588 21.35 2.34 -5.25
C LEU A 588 21.44 1.20 -6.28
N ARG A 589 22.52 0.41 -6.19
CA ARG A 589 22.64 -0.91 -6.83
C ARG A 589 21.75 -1.92 -6.10
N LYS A 590 21.16 -2.85 -6.87
CA LYS A 590 20.13 -3.81 -6.44
C LYS A 590 20.66 -4.90 -5.49
N ARG A 591 20.14 -4.93 -4.26
CA ARG A 591 19.79 -6.16 -3.53
C ARG A 591 18.38 -5.98 -2.95
N GLN A 592 17.55 -7.02 -3.09
CA GLN A 592 16.10 -6.97 -2.95
C GLN A 592 15.67 -7.01 -1.47
N PRO A 593 15.05 -5.96 -0.93
CA PRO A 593 14.07 -6.15 0.14
C PRO A 593 12.92 -7.01 -0.40
N ILE A 594 12.03 -7.49 0.49
CA ILE A 594 10.69 -7.96 0.10
C ILE A 594 9.85 -6.73 -0.33
N THR A 595 10.37 -5.96 -1.28
CA THR A 595 9.61 -5.06 -2.14
C THR A 595 9.01 -5.93 -3.21
N ILE A 596 7.68 -5.90 -3.32
CA ILE A 596 7.01 -6.47 -4.48
C ILE A 596 7.61 -5.76 -5.70
N SER A 597 8.37 -6.49 -6.50
CA SER A 597 9.09 -5.90 -7.63
C SER A 597 8.07 -5.21 -8.53
N LYS A 598 8.32 -3.94 -8.87
CA LYS A 598 7.48 -3.20 -9.82
C LYS A 598 7.25 -4.03 -11.07
N ARG A 599 6.03 -4.00 -11.60
CA ARG A 599 5.73 -4.69 -12.87
C ARG A 599 6.66 -4.13 -13.95
N PRO A 600 7.29 -4.97 -14.79
CA PRO A 600 8.08 -4.47 -15.90
C PRO A 600 7.22 -3.60 -16.83
N PRO A 601 7.74 -2.46 -17.34
CA PRO A 601 6.99 -1.62 -18.28
C PRO A 601 6.62 -2.41 -19.53
N ARG A 602 5.41 -2.20 -20.04
CA ARG A 602 4.96 -2.83 -21.27
C ARG A 602 5.74 -2.25 -22.45
N LEU A 603 6.34 -3.13 -23.27
CA LEU A 603 7.00 -2.73 -24.51
C LEU A 603 5.96 -2.68 -25.62
N TYR A 604 5.62 -1.49 -26.10
CA TYR A 604 4.77 -1.33 -27.28
C TYR A 604 5.53 -1.78 -28.53
N PRO A 605 5.05 -2.80 -29.28
CA PRO A 605 5.54 -3.03 -30.63
C PRO A 605 5.23 -1.80 -31.48
N ALA A 606 6.19 -1.31 -32.28
CA ALA A 606 5.91 -0.26 -33.24
C ALA A 606 4.73 -0.67 -34.12
N LEU A 607 3.70 0.18 -34.21
CA LEU A 607 2.53 0.00 -35.06
C LEU A 607 3.00 -0.29 -36.50
N GLN A 608 2.91 -1.55 -36.93
CA GLN A 608 3.05 -1.88 -38.33
C GLN A 608 1.81 -1.31 -39.06
N PRO A 609 1.99 -0.57 -40.16
CA PRO A 609 0.85 -0.09 -40.94
C PRO A 609 0.02 -1.29 -41.40
N PRO A 610 -1.32 -1.17 -41.43
CA PRO A 610 -2.18 -2.25 -41.87
C PRO A 610 -1.82 -2.64 -43.31
N ILE A 611 -1.49 -3.91 -43.52
CA ILE A 611 -1.36 -4.51 -44.85
C ILE A 611 -2.78 -4.69 -45.39
N PHE A 612 -3.36 -3.60 -45.87
CA PHE A 612 -4.42 -3.63 -46.88
C PHE A 612 -3.86 -2.94 -48.11
N GLU A 613 -2.90 -3.60 -48.77
CA GLU A 613 -2.65 -3.32 -50.17
C GLU A 613 -3.79 -3.91 -50.99
N SER A 614 -4.34 -3.05 -51.83
CA SER A 614 -5.35 -3.28 -52.85
C SER A 614 -5.26 -4.64 -53.55
N LYS A 615 -6.38 -5.35 -53.62
CA LYS A 615 -6.76 -6.12 -54.81
C LYS A 615 -8.19 -5.79 -55.20
#